data_AF-A0A972MAM5-F1
#
_entry.id   AF-A0A972MAM5-F1
#
_cell.length_a   1.000
_cell.length_b   1.000
_cell.length_c   1.000
_cell.angle_alpha   90.00
_cell.angle_beta   90.00
_cell.angle_gamma   90.00
#
_symmetry.space_group_name_H-M   'P 1'
#
loop_
_entity.id
_entity.type
_entity.pdbx_description
1 polymer ?
#
loop_
_entity_poly.entity_id
_entity_poly.type
_entity_poly.pdbx_seq_one_letter_code
_entity_poly.pdbx_strand_id
1 'polypeptide(L)' 'MVVLFILIGLSLIVALIFLFLYIWSVKDGQYDDGHTPAIRILFDDNEIEKNTEETNTTKINSETN' A
#
# COMPACT_ATOMS: atom_id res chain seq x y z
N MET A 1 -6.23 -46.06 -19.54
CA MET A 1 -6.09 -46.15 -18.08
C MET A 1 -4.96 -45.28 -17.52
N VAL A 2 -3.74 -45.29 -18.09
CA VAL A 2 -2.61 -44.44 -17.65
C VAL A 2 -2.91 -42.93 -17.72
N VAL A 3 -3.63 -42.49 -18.76
CA VAL A 3 -3.95 -41.07 -18.99
C VAL A 3 -4.72 -40.44 -17.81
N LEU A 4 -5.63 -41.19 -17.18
CA LEU A 4 -6.39 -40.68 -16.02
C LEU A 4 -5.47 -40.37 -14.83
N PHE A 5 -4.50 -41.25 -14.56
CA PHE A 5 -3.53 -41.04 -13.48
C PHE A 5 -2.63 -39.83 -13.76
N ILE A 6 -2.21 -39.63 -15.01
CA ILE A 6 -1.43 -38.45 -15.42
C ILE A 6 -2.24 -37.17 -15.23
N LEU A 7 -3.51 -37.19 -15.65
CA LEU A 7 -4.39 -36.02 -15.57
C LEU A 7 -4.71 -35.63 -14.13
N ILE A 8 -4.92 -36.63 -13.26
CA ILE A 8 -5.11 -36.43 -11.82
C ILE A 8 -3.84 -35.87 -11.16
N GLY A 9 -2.67 -36.41 -11.49
CA GLY A 9 -1.41 -35.88 -10.95
C GLY A 9 -1.16 -34.43 -11.39
N LEU A 10 -1.38 -34.15 -12.67
CA LEU A 10 -1.21 -32.81 -13.23
C LEU A 10 -2.18 -31.80 -12.63
N SER A 11 -3.47 -32.15 -12.48
CA SER A 11 -4.46 -31.26 -11.89
C SER A 11 -4.16 -30.96 -10.42
N LEU A 12 -3.67 -31.95 -9.67
CA LEU A 12 -3.28 -31.78 -8.27
C LEU A 12 -2.08 -30.83 -8.13
N ILE A 13 -1.06 -30.97 -8.99
CA ILE A 13 0.11 -30.07 -9.01
C ILE A 13 -0.32 -28.64 -9.30
N VAL A 14 -1.15 -28.44 -10.33
CA VAL A 14 -1.68 -27.11 -10.68
C VAL A 14 -2.48 -26.50 -9.54
N ALA A 15 -3.34 -27.29 -8.88
CA ALA A 15 -4.13 -26.84 -7.73
C ALA A 15 -3.24 -26.42 -6.55
N LEU A 16 -2.17 -27.16 -6.25
CA LEU A 16 -1.24 -26.82 -5.18
C LEU A 16 -0.46 -25.52 -5.48
N ILE A 17 0.01 -25.36 -6.72
CA ILE A 17 0.71 -24.13 -7.16
C ILE A 17 -0.24 -22.94 -7.05
N PHE A 18 -1.47 -23.08 -7.55
CA PHE A 18 -2.48 -22.03 -7.49
C PHE A 18 -2.80 -21.64 -6.04
N LEU A 19 -3.01 -22.63 -5.16
CA LEU A 19 -3.28 -22.39 -3.74
C LEU A 19 -2.12 -21.68 -3.04
N PHE A 20 -0.88 -22.08 -3.33
CA PHE A 20 0.32 -21.43 -2.79
C PHE A 20 0.40 -19.95 -3.21
N LEU A 21 0.23 -19.68 -4.50
CA LEU A 21 0.24 -18.31 -5.02
C LEU A 21 -0.91 -17.47 -4.45
N TYR A 22 -2.10 -18.05 -4.31
CA TYR A 22 -3.25 -17.39 -3.70
C TYR A 22 -2.96 -16.96 -2.25
N ILE A 23 -2.45 -17.88 -1.42
CA ILE A 23 -2.11 -17.56 -0.02
C ILE A 23 -1.01 -16.51 0.04
N TRP A 24 0.00 -16.60 -0.81
CA TRP A 24 1.07 -15.61 -0.86
C TRP A 24 0.55 -14.23 -1.26
N SER A 25 -0.29 -14.15 -2.28
CA SER A 25 -0.90 -12.90 -2.76
C SER A 25 -1.80 -12.24 -1.71
N VAL A 26 -2.59 -13.02 -0.97
CA VAL A 26 -3.44 -12.49 0.11
C VAL A 26 -2.60 -11.96 1.28
N LYS A 27 -1.43 -12.58 1.53
CA LYS A 27 -0.52 -12.16 2.60
C LYS A 27 0.34 -10.96 2.23
N ASP A 28 0.53 -10.66 0.94
CA ASP A 28 1.44 -9.62 0.44
C ASP A 28 1.02 -8.17 0.77
N GLY A 29 0.11 -7.98 1.73
CA GLY A 29 0.12 -6.76 2.53
C GLY A 29 -0.33 -5.50 1.82
N GLN A 30 -1.08 -5.61 0.73
CA GLN A 30 -1.77 -4.47 0.08
C GLN A 30 -2.79 -3.75 1.00
N TYR A 31 -2.89 -4.15 2.28
CA TYR A 31 -3.67 -3.51 3.34
C TYR A 31 -2.84 -2.50 4.18
N ASP A 32 -1.57 -2.28 3.85
CA ASP A 32 -0.72 -1.30 4.55
C ASP A 32 -1.07 0.16 4.22
N ASP A 33 -1.98 0.40 3.26
CA ASP A 33 -2.58 1.72 3.02
C ASP A 33 -3.74 2.01 3.99
N GLY A 34 -3.65 1.49 5.23
CA GLY A 34 -4.65 1.61 6.29
C GLY A 34 -4.75 3.00 6.93
N HIS A 35 -4.09 4.00 6.38
CA HIS A 35 -4.17 5.39 6.83
C HIS A 35 -5.06 6.20 5.90
N THR A 36 -6.37 6.08 6.12
CA THR A 36 -7.36 6.87 5.40
C THR A 36 -7.15 8.37 5.65
N PRO A 37 -6.95 9.20 4.61
CA PRO A 37 -6.81 10.66 4.78
C PRO A 37 -8.04 11.33 5.39
N ALA A 38 -9.19 10.64 5.38
CA ALA A 38 -10.43 11.09 6.00
C ALA A 38 -10.39 11.13 7.54
N ILE A 39 -9.50 10.38 8.20
CA ILE A 39 -9.38 10.42 9.67
C ILE A 39 -8.61 11.67 10.10
N ARG A 40 -7.57 12.04 9.34
CA ARG A 40 -6.77 13.23 9.62
C ARG A 40 -7.63 14.49 9.64
N ILE A 41 -8.57 14.64 8.70
CA ILE A 41 -9.37 15.87 8.58
C ILE A 41 -10.34 16.10 9.75
N LEU A 42 -10.77 15.05 10.46
CA LEU A 42 -11.63 15.19 11.64
C LEU A 42 -10.86 15.53 12.93
N PHE A 43 -9.54 15.35 12.92
CA PHE A 43 -8.66 15.62 14.06
C PHE A 43 -7.70 16.80 13.82
N ASP A 44 -7.45 17.20 12.56
CA ASP A 44 -6.63 18.36 12.15
C ASP A 44 -7.30 19.72 12.39
N ASP A 45 -8.61 19.75 12.65
CA ASP A 45 -9.32 21.01 12.95
C ASP A 45 -8.89 21.66 14.28
N ASN A 46 -8.06 20.97 15.09
CA ASN A 46 -7.60 21.45 16.40
C ASN A 46 -6.15 21.97 16.41
N GLU A 47 -5.41 21.95 15.29
CA GLU A 47 -4.00 22.39 15.24
C GLU A 47 -3.76 23.66 14.39
N ILE A 48 -4.81 24.44 14.11
CA ILE A 48 -4.66 25.77 13.49
C ILE A 48 -4.10 26.82 14.47
N GLU A 49 -4.04 26.53 15.78
CA GLU A 49 -3.49 27.43 16.79
C GLU A 49 -2.13 26.96 17.37
N LYS A 50 -1.15 26.50 16.58
CA LYS A 50 0.25 26.46 17.10
C LYS A 50 1.44 26.32 16.14
N ASN A 51 1.32 26.66 14.85
CA ASN A 51 2.50 26.77 13.98
C ASN A 51 2.52 28.11 13.25
N THR A 52 2.63 29.19 14.03
CA THR A 52 3.05 30.52 13.53
C THR A 52 4.58 30.65 13.49
N GLU A 53 5.36 29.70 14.00
CA GLU A 53 6.81 29.87 14.05
C GLU A 53 7.53 28.68 13.42
N GLU A 54 8.48 29.02 12.54
CA GLU A 54 9.45 28.13 11.87
C GLU A 54 9.04 27.54 10.49
N THR A 55 9.12 28.37 9.44
CA THR A 55 9.89 27.98 8.25
C THR A 55 10.26 29.19 7.37
N ASN A 56 11.50 29.64 7.55
CA ASN A 56 12.42 30.09 6.51
C ASN A 56 12.05 31.29 5.63
N THR A 57 12.43 32.46 6.13
CA THR A 57 13.33 33.37 5.41
C THR A 57 14.43 32.59 4.68
N THR A 58 14.35 32.42 3.35
CA THR A 58 15.49 32.41 2.41
C THR A 58 14.96 32.18 0.98
N LYS A 59 15.27 33.14 0.09
CA LYS A 59 14.93 33.26 -1.36
C LYS A 59 13.50 33.78 -1.60
N ILE A 60 13.24 34.97 -2.17
CA ILE A 60 13.74 35.52 -3.44
C ILE A 60 13.65 37.07 -3.37
N ASN A 61 14.72 37.75 -2.95
CA ASN A 61 14.91 39.20 -3.18
C ASN A 61 16.33 39.38 -3.76
N SER A 62 16.53 38.97 -5.00
CA SER A 62 17.73 39.29 -5.77
C SER A 62 17.36 39.48 -7.24
N GLU A 63 16.50 40.45 -7.52
CA GLU A 63 16.24 40.95 -8.87
C GLU A 63 15.74 42.40 -8.78
N THR A 64 16.66 43.30 -8.40
CA THR A 64 16.59 44.73 -8.71
C THR A 64 18.01 45.25 -8.94
N ASN A 65 18.44 45.22 -10.20
CA ASN A 65 19.22 46.29 -10.81
C ASN A 65 18.81 46.36 -12.28
#